data_AF-A0A6G2JNV5-F1
#
_entry.id   AF-A0A6G2JNV5-F1
#
_cell.length_a   1.000
_cell.length_b   1.000
_cell.length_c   1.000
_cell.angle_alpha   90.00
_cell.angle_beta   90.00
_cell.angle_gamma   90.00
#
_symmetry.space_group_name_H-M   'P 1'
#
loop_
_entity.id
_entity.type
_entity.pdbx_description
1 polymer ?
#
loop_
_entity_poly.entity_id
_entity_poly.type
_entity_poly.pdbx_seq_one_letter_code
_entity_poly.pdbx_strand_id
1 'polypeptide(L)'
;MYNPEFWEIRLDQVDLEQYPNEANIWYETGEDRVHRYQREDRVDELADAVYDFLSQYLTQKQCEVVVLYFIYQKTQQETAEILGISRRVVSQHLFGICRGGKHIGGAVNKLRKLCARHGIDFQPAERKFETHEYSEQLAMSA
;
A
#
# COMPACT_ATOMS: atom_id res chain seq x y z
N MET A 1 -6.19 -24.79 -27.22
CA MET A 1 -4.74 -24.55 -27.23
C MET A 1 -4.16 -25.32 -26.04
N TYR A 2 -3.32 -26.32 -26.29
CA TYR A 2 -2.68 -27.15 -25.27
C TYR A 2 -1.47 -26.38 -24.72
N ASN A 3 -1.36 -26.24 -23.40
CA ASN A 3 -0.20 -25.61 -22.76
C ASN A 3 0.78 -26.71 -22.33
N PRO A 4 1.89 -26.93 -23.05
CA PRO A 4 2.85 -28.00 -22.74
C PRO A 4 3.62 -27.80 -21.43
N GLU A 5 3.60 -26.59 -20.85
CA GLU A 5 4.22 -26.28 -19.55
C GLU A 5 3.28 -26.55 -18.37
N PHE A 6 2.01 -26.85 -18.63
CA PHE A 6 1.02 -27.10 -17.59
C PHE A 6 0.98 -28.57 -17.20
N TRP A 7 1.51 -28.89 -16.03
CA TRP A 7 1.45 -30.22 -15.42
C TRP A 7 0.33 -30.26 -14.38
N GLU A 8 -0.72 -31.03 -14.64
CA GLU A 8 -1.77 -31.29 -13.65
C GLU A 8 -1.29 -32.38 -12.70
N ILE A 9 -0.87 -32.00 -11.49
CA ILE A 9 -0.53 -32.95 -10.44
C ILE A 9 -1.84 -33.38 -9.77
N ARG A 10 -2.25 -34.64 -10.00
CA ARG A 10 -3.38 -35.23 -9.29
C ARG A 10 -2.90 -35.75 -7.94
N LEU A 11 -3.32 -35.08 -6.88
CA LEU A 11 -3.16 -35.55 -5.52
C LEU A 11 -4.48 -36.16 -5.08
N ASP A 12 -4.45 -37.38 -4.55
CA ASP A 12 -5.63 -37.97 -3.92
C ASP A 12 -5.85 -37.32 -2.55
N GLN A 13 -7.10 -37.16 -2.14
CA GLN A 13 -7.42 -36.55 -0.85
C GLN A 13 -6.83 -37.37 0.31
N VAL A 14 -6.80 -38.69 0.15
CA VAL A 14 -6.22 -39.63 1.14
C VAL A 14 -4.72 -39.39 1.33
N ASP A 15 -4.00 -38.92 0.32
CA ASP A 15 -2.57 -38.59 0.43
C ASP A 15 -2.36 -37.28 1.19
N LEU A 16 -3.27 -36.31 1.04
CA LEU A 16 -3.21 -35.03 1.75
C LEU A 16 -3.49 -35.18 3.25
N GLU A 17 -4.39 -36.10 3.62
CA GLU A 17 -4.77 -36.36 5.02
C GLU A 17 -3.69 -37.08 5.84
N GLN A 18 -2.66 -37.63 5.19
CA GLN A 18 -1.51 -38.27 5.85
C GLN A 18 -0.49 -37.26 6.40
N TYR A 19 -0.51 -36.03 5.90
CA TYR A 19 0.42 -35.01 6.37
C TYR A 19 -0.06 -34.43 7.70
N PRO A 20 0.80 -34.42 8.73
CA PRO A 20 0.47 -33.75 9.99
C PRO A 20 0.22 -32.28 9.71
N ASN A 21 -0.79 -31.70 10.37
CA ASN A 21 -1.15 -30.29 10.16
C ASN A 21 0.05 -29.39 10.41
N GLU A 22 0.92 -29.75 11.34
CA GLU A 22 2.17 -29.08 11.72
C GLU A 22 3.15 -28.90 10.56
N ALA A 23 3.05 -29.73 9.51
CA ALA A 23 3.90 -29.66 8.33
C ALA A 23 3.35 -28.71 7.25
N ASN A 24 2.14 -28.15 7.42
CA ASN A 24 1.59 -27.19 6.47
C ASN A 24 2.30 -25.83 6.55
N ILE A 25 2.53 -25.22 5.38
CA ILE A 25 3.14 -23.88 5.25
C ILE A 25 2.32 -22.81 6.00
N TRP A 26 1.01 -23.02 6.11
CA TRP A 26 0.06 -22.14 6.79
C TRP A 26 -0.33 -22.64 8.19
N TYR A 27 0.37 -23.66 8.70
CA TYR A 27 0.15 -24.09 10.07
C TYR A 27 0.62 -23.01 11.04
N GLU A 28 -0.20 -22.76 12.04
CA GLU A 28 0.10 -21.85 13.13
C GLU A 28 -0.13 -22.58 14.44
N THR A 29 0.82 -22.46 15.34
CA THR A 29 0.63 -22.90 16.72
C THR A 29 -0.38 -22.00 17.42
N GLY A 30 -0.88 -22.44 18.58
CA GLY A 30 -1.73 -21.60 19.43
C GLY A 30 -1.05 -20.28 19.81
N GLU A 31 0.26 -20.30 20.02
CA GLU A 31 1.07 -19.12 20.34
C GLU A 31 1.17 -18.18 19.14
N ASP A 32 1.45 -18.70 17.94
CA ASP A 32 1.46 -17.90 16.70
C ASP A 32 0.12 -17.20 16.47
N ARG A 33 -0.97 -17.92 16.74
CA ARG A 33 -2.32 -17.37 16.61
C ARG A 33 -2.54 -16.19 17.55
N VAL A 34 -2.15 -16.33 18.82
CA VAL A 34 -2.24 -15.25 19.82
C VAL A 34 -1.34 -14.08 19.44
N HIS A 35 -0.11 -14.32 18.99
CA HIS A 35 0.81 -13.28 18.55
C HIS A 35 0.30 -12.49 17.34
N ARG A 36 -0.37 -13.16 16.40
CA ARG A 36 -1.01 -12.49 15.26
C ARG A 36 -2.15 -11.59 15.72
N TYR A 37 -3.05 -12.05 16.58
CA TYR A 37 -4.13 -11.20 17.10
C TYR A 37 -3.57 -9.99 17.87
N GLN A 38 -2.59 -10.20 18.76
CA GLN A 38 -1.92 -9.10 19.47
C GLN A 38 -1.20 -8.13 18.53
N ARG A 39 -0.76 -8.58 17.36
CA ARG A 39 -0.15 -7.72 16.34
C ARG A 39 -1.22 -6.95 15.58
N GLU A 40 -2.34 -7.58 15.24
CA GLU A 40 -3.51 -6.94 14.61
C GLU A 40 -4.08 -5.85 15.52
N ASP A 41 -4.37 -6.17 16.79
CA ASP A 41 -4.86 -5.20 17.79
C ASP A 41 -3.92 -3.99 17.91
N ARG A 42 -2.60 -4.23 17.98
CA ARG A 42 -1.60 -3.14 18.02
C ARG A 42 -1.55 -2.31 16.74
N VAL A 43 -1.79 -2.92 15.58
CA VAL A 43 -1.85 -2.20 14.30
C VAL A 43 -3.09 -1.33 14.27
N ASP A 44 -4.24 -1.82 14.74
CA ASP A 44 -5.49 -1.06 14.78
C ASP A 44 -5.39 0.13 15.76
N GLU A 45 -4.87 -0.09 16.98
CA GLU A 45 -4.62 0.99 17.96
C GLU A 45 -3.67 2.06 17.40
N LEU A 46 -2.61 1.63 16.71
CA LEU A 46 -1.65 2.55 16.10
C LEU A 46 -2.26 3.27 14.89
N ALA A 47 -3.12 2.60 14.12
CA ALA A 47 -3.76 3.17 12.94
C ALA A 47 -4.66 4.36 13.31
N ASP A 48 -5.44 4.26 14.39
CA ASP A 48 -6.28 5.36 14.88
C ASP A 48 -5.42 6.55 15.33
N ALA A 49 -4.37 6.30 16.12
CA ALA A 49 -3.45 7.36 16.55
C ALA A 49 -2.75 8.05 15.36
N VAL A 50 -2.36 7.28 14.34
CA VAL A 50 -1.78 7.80 13.10
C VAL A 50 -2.83 8.60 12.32
N TYR A 51 -4.07 8.13 12.23
CA TYR A 51 -5.14 8.84 11.54
C TYR A 51 -5.42 10.19 12.19
N ASP A 52 -5.58 10.23 13.51
CA ASP A 52 -5.82 11.46 14.27
C ASP A 52 -4.68 12.45 14.04
N PHE A 53 -3.43 11.99 14.11
CA PHE A 53 -2.27 12.83 13.81
C PHE A 53 -2.29 13.37 12.38
N LEU A 54 -2.53 12.51 11.38
CA LEU A 54 -2.57 12.91 9.96
C LEU A 54 -3.69 13.93 9.70
N SER A 55 -4.86 13.74 10.30
CA SER A 55 -6.04 14.59 10.12
C SER A 55 -5.82 16.04 10.58
N GLN A 56 -4.91 16.27 11.54
CA GLN A 56 -4.54 17.60 12.03
C GLN A 56 -3.72 18.41 11.01
N TYR A 57 -3.01 17.76 10.09
CA TYR A 57 -2.07 18.42 9.17
C TYR A 57 -2.44 18.29 7.70
N LEU A 58 -3.22 17.27 7.34
CA LEU A 58 -3.70 17.01 6.00
C LEU A 58 -5.15 17.49 5.84
N THR A 59 -5.56 17.81 4.61
CA THR A 59 -6.99 17.95 4.36
C THR A 59 -7.65 16.58 4.42
N GLN A 60 -8.97 16.52 4.67
CA GLN A 60 -9.71 15.25 4.72
C GLN A 60 -9.40 14.35 3.52
N LYS A 61 -9.50 14.89 2.29
CA LYS A 61 -9.20 14.14 1.06
C LYS A 61 -7.73 13.68 0.95
N GLN A 62 -6.79 14.48 1.46
CA GLN A 62 -5.39 14.08 1.51
C GLN A 62 -5.17 12.95 2.53
N CYS A 63 -5.84 13.01 3.67
CA CYS A 63 -5.78 11.99 4.71
C CYS A 63 -6.38 10.67 4.21
N GLU A 64 -7.59 10.68 3.66
CA GLU A 64 -8.27 9.53 3.06
C GLU A 64 -7.37 8.83 2.01
N VAL A 65 -6.78 9.61 1.10
CA VAL A 65 -5.91 9.08 0.06
C VAL A 65 -4.61 8.52 0.64
N VAL A 66 -3.99 9.16 1.64
CA VAL A 66 -2.78 8.65 2.31
C VAL A 66 -3.04 7.33 3.02
N VAL A 67 -4.16 7.25 3.74
CA VAL A 67 -4.55 6.05 4.50
C VAL A 67 -4.81 4.88 3.54
N LEU A 68 -5.59 5.09 2.49
CA LEU A 68 -5.84 4.05 1.48
C LEU A 68 -4.56 3.59 0.79
N TYR A 69 -3.70 4.53 0.38
CA TYR A 69 -2.51 4.21 -0.41
C TYR A 69 -1.38 3.58 0.43
N PHE A 70 -1.05 4.13 1.60
CA PHE A 70 0.11 3.70 2.39
C PHE A 70 -0.21 2.74 3.54
N ILE A 71 -1.41 2.80 4.11
CA ILE A 71 -1.80 1.94 5.25
C ILE A 71 -2.51 0.70 4.71
N TYR A 72 -3.54 0.88 3.88
CA TYR A 72 -4.28 -0.22 3.27
C TYR A 72 -3.68 -0.73 1.95
N GLN A 73 -2.52 -0.20 1.55
CA GLN A 73 -1.73 -0.68 0.40
C GLN A 73 -2.52 -0.73 -0.92
N LYS A 74 -3.51 0.16 -1.09
CA LYS A 74 -4.28 0.29 -2.33
C LYS A 74 -3.46 0.98 -3.40
N THR A 75 -3.65 0.58 -4.64
CA THR A 75 -3.13 1.31 -5.80
C THR A 75 -3.84 2.67 -5.94
N GLN A 76 -3.27 3.58 -6.74
CA GLN A 76 -3.94 4.86 -7.04
C GLN A 76 -5.26 4.66 -7.79
N GLN A 77 -5.38 3.56 -8.55
CA GLN A 77 -6.59 3.21 -9.29
C GLN A 77 -7.68 2.70 -8.35
N GLU A 78 -7.37 1.75 -7.47
CA GLU A 78 -8.33 1.28 -6.45
C GLU A 78 -8.74 2.41 -5.50
N THR A 79 -7.80 3.26 -5.10
CA THR A 79 -8.10 4.44 -4.26
C THR A 79 -9.07 5.39 -4.96
N ALA A 80 -8.89 5.59 -6.28
CA ALA A 80 -9.77 6.40 -7.10
C ALA A 80 -11.19 5.83 -7.16
N GLU A 81 -11.30 4.51 -7.35
CA GLU A 81 -12.57 3.78 -7.36
C GLU A 81 -13.29 3.86 -6.01
N ILE A 82 -12.58 3.63 -4.90
CA ILE A 82 -13.13 3.71 -3.54
C ILE A 82 -13.65 5.12 -3.23
N LEU A 83 -12.92 6.16 -3.65
CA LEU A 83 -13.23 7.56 -3.33
C LEU A 83 -14.14 8.26 -4.36
N GLY A 84 -14.47 7.60 -5.49
CA GLY A 84 -15.28 8.19 -6.55
C GLY A 84 -14.60 9.39 -7.24
N ILE A 85 -13.27 9.39 -7.33
CA ILE A 85 -12.46 10.44 -7.98
C ILE A 85 -11.55 9.85 -9.03
N SER A 86 -10.91 10.66 -9.87
CA SER A 86 -9.96 10.12 -10.87
C SER A 86 -8.60 9.75 -10.26
N ARG A 87 -7.92 8.76 -10.85
CA ARG A 87 -6.51 8.41 -10.52
C ARG A 87 -5.59 9.63 -10.53
N ARG A 88 -5.79 10.55 -11.49
CA ARG A 88 -5.03 11.82 -11.55
C ARG A 88 -5.25 12.68 -10.30
N VAL A 89 -6.48 12.78 -9.80
CA VAL A 89 -6.80 13.56 -8.60
C VAL A 89 -6.20 12.89 -7.35
N VAL A 90 -6.22 11.55 -7.27
CA VAL A 90 -5.51 10.79 -6.22
C VAL A 90 -4.02 11.13 -6.24
N SER A 91 -3.38 11.08 -7.41
CA SER A 91 -1.97 11.43 -7.58
C SER A 91 -1.67 12.86 -7.11
N GLN A 92 -2.53 13.82 -7.44
CA GLN A 92 -2.39 15.22 -6.98
C GLN A 92 -2.57 15.36 -5.47
N HIS A 93 -3.48 14.61 -4.86
CA HIS A 93 -3.63 14.60 -3.39
C HIS A 93 -2.38 14.03 -2.71
N LEU A 94 -1.77 12.98 -3.25
CA LEU A 94 -0.52 12.38 -2.73
C LEU A 94 0.70 13.29 -2.94
N PHE A 95 0.97 13.65 -4.20
CA PHE A 95 2.26 14.20 -4.62
C PHE A 95 2.21 15.69 -5.00
N GLY A 96 1.02 16.28 -5.03
CA GLY A 96 0.82 17.66 -5.46
C GLY A 96 0.85 17.81 -6.97
N ILE A 97 0.87 19.07 -7.43
CA ILE A 97 0.87 19.42 -8.86
C ILE A 97 2.24 19.99 -9.22
N CYS A 98 2.79 19.57 -10.36
CA CYS A 98 4.00 20.17 -10.90
C CYS A 98 3.69 21.50 -11.60
N ARG A 99 4.31 22.60 -11.15
CA ARG A 99 4.26 23.91 -11.80
C ARG A 99 5.67 24.49 -11.89
N GLY A 100 6.12 24.80 -13.11
CA GLY A 100 7.47 25.34 -13.34
C GLY A 100 8.59 24.44 -12.80
N GLY A 101 8.43 23.11 -12.91
CA GLY A 101 9.40 22.13 -12.41
C GLY A 101 9.39 21.87 -10.90
N LYS A 102 8.47 22.50 -10.15
CA LYS A 102 8.33 22.30 -8.69
C LYS A 102 7.00 21.63 -8.35
N HIS A 103 7.04 20.62 -7.49
CA HIS A 103 5.84 20.02 -6.91
C HIS A 103 5.27 20.95 -5.82
N ILE A 104 4.05 21.43 -6.05
CA ILE A 104 3.33 22.31 -5.13
C ILE A 104 2.19 21.52 -4.50
N GLY A 105 2.13 21.55 -3.16
CA GLY A 105 1.13 20.82 -2.39
C GLY A 105 1.43 19.32 -2.29
N GLY A 106 0.37 18.52 -2.10
CA GLY A 106 0.47 17.09 -1.86
C GLY A 106 0.65 16.73 -0.38
N ALA A 107 0.09 15.59 0.02
CA ALA A 107 0.21 15.07 1.37
C ALA A 107 1.66 14.72 1.70
N VAL A 108 2.38 14.07 0.78
CA VAL A 108 3.78 13.64 0.99
C VAL A 108 4.69 14.84 1.29
N ASN A 109 4.55 15.94 0.55
CA ASN A 109 5.34 17.15 0.83
C ASN A 109 4.99 17.79 2.17
N LYS A 110 3.71 17.80 2.57
CA LYS A 110 3.30 18.29 3.88
C LYS A 110 3.88 17.45 5.01
N LEU A 111 3.79 16.12 4.88
CA LEU A 111 4.36 15.18 5.84
C LEU A 111 5.87 15.32 5.93
N ARG A 112 6.59 15.43 4.80
CA ARG A 112 8.04 15.67 4.80
C ARG A 112 8.42 16.94 5.57
N LYS A 113 7.69 18.04 5.35
CA LYS A 113 7.91 19.30 6.08
C LYS A 113 7.61 19.15 7.57
N LEU A 114 6.56 18.41 7.92
CA LEU A 114 6.22 18.11 9.31
C LEU A 114 7.34 17.32 9.99
N CYS A 115 7.79 16.24 9.37
CA CYS A 115 8.88 15.40 9.87
C CYS A 115 10.17 16.21 10.08
N ALA A 116 10.55 17.03 9.09
CA ALA A 116 11.71 17.92 9.20
C ALA A 116 11.60 18.89 10.39
N ARG A 117 10.41 19.44 10.69
CA ARG A 117 10.20 20.31 11.87
C ARG A 117 10.38 19.56 13.20
N HIS A 118 10.09 18.27 13.22
CA HIS A 118 10.25 17.42 14.40
C HIS A 118 11.63 16.75 14.47
N GLY A 119 12.57 17.12 13.58
CA GLY A 119 13.90 16.50 13.53
C GLY A 119 13.89 15.04 13.07
N ILE A 120 12.81 14.60 12.44
CA ILE A 120 12.68 13.25 11.89
C ILE A 120 13.22 13.30 10.45
N ASP A 121 14.44 12.81 10.27
CA ASP A 121 15.04 12.66 8.95
C ASP A 121 14.56 11.34 8.31
N PHE A 122 13.76 11.47 7.25
CA PHE A 122 13.37 10.32 6.44
C PHE A 122 14.40 10.16 5.32
N GLN A 123 15.35 9.25 5.51
CA GLN A 123 16.04 8.70 4.35
C GLN A 123 15.01 7.92 3.55
N PRO A 124 14.76 8.26 2.26
CA PRO A 124 13.91 7.43 1.44
C PRO A 124 14.54 6.05 1.41
N ALA A 125 13.87 5.05 2.00
CA ALA A 125 14.20 3.67 1.73
C ALA A 125 14.24 3.53 0.21
N GLU A 126 15.29 2.93 -0.33
CA GLU A 126 15.48 2.68 -1.77
C GLU A 126 14.41 1.71 -2.30
N ARG A 127 13.13 2.04 -2.17
CA ARG A 127 12.09 1.45 -2.98
C ARG A 127 12.15 2.16 -4.30
N LYS A 128 12.50 1.42 -5.34
CA LYS A 128 12.17 1.77 -6.71
C LYS A 128 10.66 2.04 -6.73
N PHE A 129 10.27 3.30 -6.59
CA PHE A 129 8.95 3.70 -7.01
C PHE A 129 8.97 3.43 -8.50
N GLU A 130 8.33 2.35 -8.93
CA GLU A 130 8.08 2.11 -10.33
C GLU A 130 7.26 3.30 -10.82
N THR A 131 7.98 4.30 -11.34
CA THR A 131 7.47 5.26 -12.30
C THR A 131 7.26 4.51 -13.61
N HIS A 132 6.45 3.45 -13.59
CA HIS A 132 5.84 2.92 -14.80
C HIS A 132 4.56 3.72 -15.03
N GLU A 133 4.32 4.09 -16.28
CA GLU A 133 3.11 4.75 -16.80
C GLU A 133 2.98 6.29 -16.73
N TYR A 134 4.08 7.05 -16.84
CA TYR A 134 3.95 8.43 -17.38
C TYR A 134 4.84 8.70 -18.59
N SER A 135 5.84 7.85 -18.85
CA SER A 135 6.71 7.95 -20.03
C SER A 135 6.11 7.33 -21.29
N GLU A 136 5.21 6.34 -21.19
CA GLU A 136 4.65 5.67 -22.37
C GLU A 136 3.52 6.45 -23.05
N GLN A 137 2.79 7.30 -22.32
CA GLN A 137 1.71 8.11 -22.91
C GLN A 137 2.18 9.33 -23.71
N LEU A 138 3.44 9.76 -23.56
CA LEU A 138 4.02 10.84 -24.39
C LEU A 138 4.77 10.32 -25.62
N ALA A 139 5.11 9.04 -25.67
CA ALA A 139 5.79 8.42 -26.80
C ALA A 139 4.82 7.86 -27.87
N MET A 140 3.54 7.71 -27.55
CA MET A 140 2.51 7.21 -28.48
C MET A 140 1.65 8.31 -29.13
N SER A 141 1.99 9.58 -28.92
CA SER A 141 1.28 10.73 -29.50
C SER A 141 2.20 11.69 -30.25
N ALA A 142 3.37 11.21 -30.72
CA ALA A 142 4.31 11.95 -31.56
C ALA A 142 4.48 11.24 -32.91
#